data_AF-A0A954I253-F1
#
_entry.id   AF-A0A954I253-F1
#
_cell.length_a   1.000
_cell.length_b   1.000
_cell.length_c   1.000
_cell.angle_alpha   90.00
_cell.angle_beta   90.00
_cell.angle_gamma   90.00
#
_symmetry.space_group_name_H-M   'P 1'
#
loop_
_entity.id
_entity.type
_entity.pdbx_description
1 polymer ?
#
loop_
_entity_poly.entity_id
_entity_poly.type
_entity_poly.pdbx_seq_one_letter_code
_entity_poly.pdbx_strand_id
1 'polypeptide(L)'
;IFVAVGLVGCAIYLIWTKPFVALVEAILAKLPLVPASLREKVCHLMEGGAAGLASLKSGALVAGISLNSVAQWAINGLLMHIALWSFDIHVSPLASCLLLGVTAFAVTIPASPGYFGVIQAAFVAVINEQTVGAPQTTVFAASIYYHFSQYVLVTAIGLYFFNRTGLSVSEVEHEAEEDQAHVDDDMAAVRAMGDLHNPA
;
A
#
# COMPACT_ATOMS: atom_id res chain seq x y z
N ILE A 1 3.45 21.31 8.64
CA ILE A 1 2.86 22.22 7.63
C ILE A 1 2.36 21.43 6.41
N PHE A 2 3.22 20.70 5.69
CA PHE A 2 2.81 19.91 4.51
C PHE A 2 1.69 18.90 4.77
N VAL A 3 1.74 18.15 5.88
CA VAL A 3 0.68 17.19 6.25
C VAL A 3 -0.66 17.88 6.50
N ALA A 4 -0.66 19.01 7.22
CA ALA A 4 -1.88 19.76 7.49
C ALA A 4 -2.49 20.35 6.21
N VAL A 5 -1.65 20.89 5.32
CA VAL A 5 -2.08 21.39 4.00
C VAL A 5 -2.67 20.26 3.15
N GLY A 6 -2.05 19.08 3.15
CA GLY A 6 -2.57 17.90 2.46
C GLY A 6 -3.92 17.43 3.01
N LEU A 7 -4.07 17.36 4.34
CA LEU A 7 -5.33 16.98 4.99
C LEU A 7 -6.45 17.99 4.72
N VAL A 8 -6.15 19.28 4.77
CA VAL A 8 -7.12 20.35 4.46
C VAL A 8 -7.51 20.31 2.99
N GLY A 9 -6.54 20.13 2.08
CA GLY A 9 -6.80 19.97 0.65
C GLY A 9 -7.69 18.75 0.36
N CYS A 10 -7.39 17.62 0.99
CA CYS A 10 -8.18 16.40 0.90
C CYS A 10 -9.61 16.58 1.45
N ALA A 11 -9.77 17.26 2.60
CA ALA A 11 -11.07 17.57 3.17
C ALA A 11 -11.89 18.49 2.25
N ILE A 12 -11.28 19.54 1.70
CA ILE A 12 -11.94 20.44 0.73
C ILE A 12 -12.37 19.66 -0.50
N TYR A 13 -11.48 18.85 -1.08
CA TYR A 13 -11.78 17.99 -2.23
C TYR A 13 -12.97 17.06 -1.98
N LEU A 14 -13.07 16.48 -0.77
CA LEU A 14 -14.13 15.55 -0.43
C LEU A 14 -15.47 16.22 -0.16
N ILE A 15 -15.47 17.35 0.53
CA ILE A 15 -16.71 18.07 0.83
C ILE A 15 -17.23 18.71 -0.47
N TRP A 16 -16.35 19.20 -1.34
CA TRP A 16 -16.66 20.00 -2.53
C TRP A 16 -16.33 19.26 -3.83
N THR A 17 -16.52 17.94 -3.87
CA THR A 17 -16.19 17.10 -5.03
C THR A 17 -16.82 17.60 -6.32
N LYS A 18 -18.16 17.76 -6.35
CA LYS A 18 -18.89 18.19 -7.56
C LYS A 18 -18.44 19.56 -8.09
N PRO A 19 -18.37 20.64 -7.27
CA PRO A 19 -17.90 21.93 -7.77
C PRO A 19 -16.40 21.93 -8.12
N PHE A 20 -15.58 21.11 -7.46
CA PHE A 20 -14.17 20.97 -7.80
C PHE A 20 -13.95 20.26 -9.13
N VAL A 21 -14.68 19.16 -9.38
CA VAL A 21 -14.69 18.47 -10.69
C VAL A 21 -15.16 19.42 -11.79
N ALA A 22 -16.25 20.16 -11.57
CA ALA A 22 -16.75 21.15 -12.53
C ALA A 22 -15.76 22.30 -12.79
N LEU A 23 -15.00 22.74 -11.78
CA LEU A 23 -13.96 23.75 -11.94
C LEU A 23 -12.80 23.22 -12.80
N VAL A 24 -12.35 21.99 -12.53
CA VAL A 24 -11.29 21.34 -13.32
C VAL A 24 -11.75 21.12 -14.75
N GLU A 25 -12.99 20.65 -14.96
CA GLU A 25 -13.60 20.52 -16.28
C GLU A 25 -13.62 21.87 -17.02
N ALA A 26 -14.02 22.95 -16.35
CA ALA A 26 -14.06 24.30 -16.95
C ALA A 26 -12.67 24.84 -17.30
N ILE A 27 -11.64 24.52 -16.51
CA ILE A 27 -10.24 24.89 -16.80
C ILE A 27 -9.73 24.09 -18.01
N LEU A 28 -9.93 22.76 -18.01
CA LEU A 28 -9.59 21.89 -19.12
C LEU A 28 -10.37 22.28 -20.38
N ALA A 29 -11.60 22.78 -20.22
CA ALA A 29 -12.44 23.26 -21.31
C ALA A 29 -11.86 24.45 -22.07
N LYS A 30 -11.16 25.34 -21.33
CA LYS A 30 -10.53 26.54 -21.86
C LYS A 30 -9.16 26.29 -22.48
N LEU A 31 -8.57 25.13 -22.26
CA LEU A 31 -7.30 24.76 -22.88
C LEU A 31 -7.58 24.22 -24.30
N PRO A 32 -7.11 24.90 -25.36
CA PRO A 32 -7.43 24.56 -26.76
C PRO A 32 -6.84 23.22 -27.22
N LEU A 33 -6.01 22.59 -26.39
CA LEU A 33 -5.21 21.40 -26.70
C LEU A 33 -5.66 20.15 -25.97
N VAL A 34 -6.67 20.26 -25.11
CA VAL A 34 -7.16 19.11 -24.33
C VAL A 34 -8.35 18.48 -25.06
N PRO A 35 -8.23 17.23 -25.55
CA PRO A 35 -9.32 16.53 -26.21
C PRO A 35 -10.46 16.18 -25.26
N ALA A 36 -11.68 16.09 -25.79
CA ALA A 36 -12.88 15.79 -25.00
C ALA A 36 -12.78 14.48 -24.20
N SER A 37 -12.17 13.44 -24.79
CA SER A 37 -11.96 12.14 -24.13
C SER A 37 -11.08 12.23 -22.88
N LEU A 38 -10.05 13.08 -22.89
CA LEU A 38 -9.19 13.27 -21.71
C LEU A 38 -9.92 14.01 -20.58
N ARG A 39 -10.81 14.95 -20.92
CA ARG A 39 -11.62 15.68 -19.93
C ARG A 39 -12.57 14.75 -19.19
N GLU A 40 -13.27 13.90 -19.94
CA GLU A 40 -14.20 12.92 -19.40
C GLU A 40 -13.49 11.90 -18.51
N LYS A 41 -12.34 11.38 -18.95
CA LYS A 41 -11.50 10.48 -18.14
C LYS A 41 -11.03 11.12 -16.84
N VAL A 42 -10.53 12.36 -16.89
CA VAL A 42 -10.09 13.08 -15.69
C VAL A 42 -11.25 13.29 -14.72
N CYS A 43 -12.42 13.70 -15.21
CA CYS A 43 -13.60 13.88 -14.36
C CYS A 43 -14.04 12.55 -13.73
N HIS A 44 -14.10 11.47 -14.50
CA HIS A 44 -14.46 10.14 -14.00
C HIS A 44 -13.46 9.64 -12.95
N LEU A 45 -12.15 9.84 -13.17
CA LEU A 45 -11.12 9.47 -12.20
C LEU A 45 -11.24 10.26 -10.89
N MET A 46 -11.56 11.55 -10.98
CA MET A 46 -11.80 12.40 -9.81
C MET A 46 -13.05 11.97 -9.04
N GLU A 47 -14.16 11.71 -9.73
CA GLU A 47 -15.39 11.22 -9.10
C GLU A 47 -15.17 9.85 -8.43
N GLY A 48 -14.49 8.92 -9.11
CA GLY A 48 -14.10 7.63 -8.56
C GLY A 48 -13.18 7.77 -7.34
N GLY A 49 -12.18 8.66 -7.41
CA GLY A 49 -11.31 8.97 -6.28
C GLY A 49 -12.08 9.53 -5.09
N ALA A 50 -13.00 10.47 -5.31
CA ALA A 50 -13.83 11.03 -4.24
C ALA A 50 -14.81 10.02 -3.64
N ALA A 51 -15.30 9.07 -4.44
CA ALA A 51 -16.09 7.94 -3.97
C ALA A 51 -15.24 7.00 -3.10
N GLY A 52 -14.01 6.67 -3.52
CA GLY A 52 -13.07 5.85 -2.74
C GLY A 52 -12.67 6.50 -1.41
N LEU A 53 -12.54 7.83 -1.38
CA LEU A 53 -12.26 8.60 -0.17
C LEU A 53 -13.52 8.99 0.62
N ALA A 54 -14.73 8.56 0.21
CA ALA A 54 -15.98 8.94 0.87
C ALA A 54 -16.03 8.50 2.35
N SER A 55 -15.31 7.43 2.72
CA SER A 55 -15.15 6.98 4.10
C SER A 55 -14.55 8.06 5.02
N LEU A 56 -13.72 8.95 4.49
CA LEU A 56 -13.11 10.06 5.23
C LEU A 56 -14.11 11.16 5.63
N LYS A 57 -15.33 11.14 5.08
CA LYS A 57 -16.42 12.07 5.47
C LYS A 57 -17.06 11.72 6.80
N SER A 58 -16.90 10.48 7.27
CA SER A 58 -17.43 10.03 8.55
C SER A 58 -16.32 9.94 9.59
N GLY A 59 -16.39 10.80 10.63
CA GLY A 59 -15.43 10.76 11.73
C GLY A 59 -15.36 9.38 12.42
N ALA A 60 -16.47 8.65 12.49
CA ALA A 60 -16.50 7.31 13.04
C ALA A 60 -15.75 6.29 12.15
N LEU A 61 -15.89 6.38 10.82
CA LEU A 61 -15.14 5.53 9.90
C LEU A 61 -13.64 5.87 9.93
N VAL A 62 -13.30 7.16 9.95
CA VAL A 62 -11.90 7.61 10.09
C VAL A 62 -11.28 7.09 11.37
N ALA A 63 -11.98 7.21 12.50
CA ALA A 63 -11.51 6.71 13.79
C ALA A 63 -11.38 5.17 13.77
N GLY A 64 -12.35 4.46 13.19
CA GLY A 64 -12.31 3.01 13.05
C GLY A 64 -11.13 2.53 12.20
N ILE A 65 -10.91 3.13 11.04
CA ILE A 65 -9.78 2.82 10.14
C ILE A 65 -8.44 3.13 10.83
N SER A 66 -8.34 4.28 11.48
CA SER A 66 -7.12 4.70 12.19
C SER A 66 -6.80 3.76 13.34
N LEU A 67 -7.80 3.41 14.15
CA LEU A 67 -7.65 2.48 15.26
C LEU A 67 -7.27 1.08 14.77
N ASN A 68 -7.93 0.60 13.71
CA ASN A 68 -7.60 -0.68 13.10
C ASN A 68 -6.16 -0.72 12.60
N SER A 69 -5.70 0.35 11.94
CA SER A 69 -4.31 0.46 11.47
C SER A 69 -3.33 0.42 12.65
N VAL A 70 -3.53 1.25 13.67
CA VAL A 70 -2.68 1.25 14.87
C VAL A 70 -2.67 -0.12 15.55
N ALA A 71 -3.82 -0.79 15.64
CA ALA A 71 -3.92 -2.14 16.19
C ALA A 71 -3.12 -3.16 15.37
N GLN A 72 -3.20 -3.10 14.04
CA GLN A 72 -2.40 -3.97 13.17
C GLN A 72 -0.90 -3.76 13.37
N TRP A 73 -0.43 -2.52 13.41
CA TRP A 73 0.98 -2.21 13.67
C TRP A 73 1.43 -2.68 15.07
N ALA A 74 0.60 -2.46 16.09
CA ALA A 74 0.89 -2.90 17.46
C ALA A 74 0.96 -4.44 17.56
N ILE A 75 -0.01 -5.14 16.96
CA ILE A 75 -0.01 -6.61 16.90
C ILE A 75 1.22 -7.10 16.15
N ASN A 76 1.58 -6.47 15.03
CA ASN A 76 2.74 -6.91 14.26
C ASN A 76 4.06 -6.76 15.02
N GLY A 77 4.26 -5.61 15.69
CA GLY A 77 5.42 -5.40 16.56
C GLY A 77 5.43 -6.36 17.75
N LEU A 78 4.27 -6.64 18.34
CA LEU A 78 4.13 -7.62 19.43
C LEU A 78 4.48 -9.04 18.96
N LEU A 79 4.02 -9.45 17.77
CA LEU A 79 4.35 -10.75 17.19
C LEU A 79 5.86 -10.88 16.93
N MET A 80 6.51 -9.84 16.42
CA MET A 80 7.97 -9.83 16.28
C MET A 80 8.66 -9.97 17.64
N HIS A 81 8.18 -9.27 18.67
CA HIS A 81 8.73 -9.34 20.02
C HIS A 81 8.57 -10.74 20.63
N ILE A 82 7.37 -11.33 20.52
CA ILE A 82 7.07 -12.69 20.98
C ILE A 82 7.93 -13.70 20.22
N ALA A 83 8.13 -13.52 18.91
CA ALA A 83 8.96 -14.42 18.13
C ALA A 83 10.42 -14.40 18.61
N LEU A 84 10.99 -13.23 18.89
CA LEU A 84 12.34 -13.14 19.47
C LEU A 84 12.39 -13.78 20.87
N TRP A 85 11.42 -13.46 21.71
CA TRP A 85 11.31 -14.00 23.07
C TRP A 85 11.19 -15.53 23.09
N SER A 86 10.47 -16.12 22.12
CA SER A 86 10.31 -17.58 21.99
C SER A 86 11.62 -18.32 21.71
N PHE A 87 12.67 -17.59 21.28
CA PHE A 87 14.00 -18.10 21.00
C PHE A 87 15.04 -17.56 22.01
N ASP A 88 14.58 -17.14 23.20
CA ASP A 88 15.41 -16.61 24.29
C ASP A 88 16.13 -15.28 23.95
N ILE A 89 15.71 -14.59 22.88
CA ILE A 89 16.25 -13.29 22.49
C ILE A 89 15.46 -12.19 23.19
N HIS A 90 16.05 -11.67 24.27
CA HIS A 90 15.47 -10.61 25.07
C HIS A 90 15.91 -9.24 24.55
N VAL A 91 14.96 -8.52 23.95
CA VAL A 91 15.16 -7.14 23.49
C VAL A 91 14.21 -6.18 24.17
N SER A 92 14.53 -4.89 24.15
CA SER A 92 13.58 -3.88 24.60
C SER A 92 12.38 -3.80 23.64
N PRO A 93 11.19 -3.38 24.10
CA PRO A 93 10.05 -3.12 23.21
C PRO A 93 10.39 -2.13 22.09
N LEU A 94 11.25 -1.14 22.39
CA LEU A 94 11.72 -0.17 21.40
C LEU A 94 12.53 -0.82 20.27
N ALA A 95 13.36 -1.82 20.58
CA ALA A 95 14.09 -2.56 19.56
C ALA A 95 13.15 -3.37 18.65
N SER A 96 12.06 -3.92 19.18
CA SER A 96 11.02 -4.56 18.36
C SER A 96 10.25 -3.55 17.50
N CYS A 97 9.99 -2.34 18.01
CA CYS A 97 9.43 -1.26 17.19
C CYS A 97 10.39 -0.82 16.08
N LEU A 98 11.69 -0.75 16.36
CA LEU A 98 12.72 -0.46 15.36
C LEU A 98 12.75 -1.55 14.29
N LEU A 99 12.72 -2.82 14.71
CA LEU A 99 12.65 -3.97 13.81
C LEU A 99 11.41 -3.92 12.91
N LEU A 100 10.25 -3.58 13.47
CA LEU A 100 9.01 -3.38 12.72
C LEU A 100 9.17 -2.30 11.66
N GLY A 101 9.74 -1.15 12.02
CA GLY A 101 10.00 -0.05 11.09
C GLY A 101 10.96 -0.44 9.97
N VAL A 102 12.12 -1.02 10.31
CA VAL A 102 13.12 -1.46 9.33
C VAL A 102 12.55 -2.53 8.40
N THR A 103 11.80 -3.49 8.94
CA THR A 103 11.14 -4.53 8.13
C THR A 103 10.12 -3.91 7.18
N ALA A 104 9.30 -2.95 7.65
CA ALA A 104 8.34 -2.25 6.81
C ALA A 104 9.01 -1.50 5.65
N PHE A 105 10.17 -0.89 5.86
CA PHE A 105 10.95 -0.32 4.77
C PHE A 105 11.56 -1.38 3.86
N ALA A 106 12.11 -2.46 4.41
CA ALA A 106 12.77 -3.51 3.64
C ALA A 106 11.81 -4.18 2.65
N VAL A 107 10.56 -4.45 3.05
CA VAL A 107 9.56 -5.07 2.17
C VAL A 107 9.05 -4.14 1.06
N THR A 108 9.33 -2.82 1.11
CA THR A 108 9.00 -1.94 -0.02
C THR A 108 9.84 -2.21 -1.26
N ILE A 109 10.98 -2.90 -1.11
CA ILE A 109 11.80 -3.39 -2.20
C ILE A 109 11.33 -4.81 -2.52
N PRO A 110 10.58 -5.04 -3.61
CA PRO A 110 10.08 -6.36 -3.97
C PRO A 110 11.23 -7.21 -4.55
N ALA A 111 12.12 -7.68 -3.69
CA ALA A 111 13.31 -8.45 -4.08
C ALA A 111 13.02 -9.95 -4.24
N SER A 112 11.97 -10.47 -3.60
CA SER A 112 11.58 -11.87 -3.66
C SER A 112 10.08 -12.08 -3.43
N PRO A 113 9.46 -13.12 -4.03
CA PRO A 113 8.08 -13.49 -3.74
C PRO A 113 7.88 -13.72 -2.24
N GLY A 114 6.84 -13.13 -1.66
CA GLY A 114 6.55 -13.25 -0.24
C GLY A 114 7.63 -12.66 0.69
N TYR A 115 8.60 -11.90 0.18
CA TYR A 115 9.66 -11.26 0.97
C TYR A 115 10.57 -12.23 1.77
N PHE A 116 10.65 -13.49 1.33
CA PHE A 116 11.60 -14.45 1.90
C PHE A 116 13.04 -13.97 1.70
N GLY A 117 13.84 -14.02 2.76
CA GLY A 117 15.19 -13.48 2.80
C GLY A 117 15.24 -12.01 3.21
N VAL A 118 14.33 -11.17 2.70
CA VAL A 118 14.27 -9.73 3.03
C VAL A 118 13.91 -9.52 4.51
N ILE A 119 12.87 -10.21 4.98
CA ILE A 119 12.45 -10.14 6.40
C ILE A 119 13.56 -10.71 7.31
N GLN A 120 14.18 -11.82 6.91
CA GLN A 120 15.28 -12.46 7.66
C GLN A 120 16.47 -11.52 7.77
N ALA A 121 16.83 -10.83 6.68
CA ALA A 121 17.90 -9.85 6.67
C ALA A 121 17.59 -8.65 7.59
N ALA A 122 16.35 -8.16 7.61
CA ALA A 122 15.93 -7.09 8.52
C ALA A 122 16.07 -7.50 10.00
N PHE A 123 15.66 -8.73 10.36
CA PHE A 123 15.84 -9.28 11.71
C PHE A 123 17.31 -9.32 12.10
N VAL A 124 18.17 -9.90 11.26
CA VAL A 124 19.61 -9.99 11.52
C VAL A 124 20.24 -8.60 11.65
N ALA A 125 19.90 -7.67 10.75
CA ALA A 125 20.48 -6.33 10.74
C ALA A 125 20.13 -5.54 12.01
N VAL A 126 18.88 -5.60 12.48
CA VAL A 126 18.47 -4.82 13.66
C VAL A 126 18.95 -5.48 14.95
N ILE A 127 18.86 -6.81 15.06
CA ILE A 127 19.17 -7.49 16.32
C ILE A 127 20.68 -7.54 16.57
N ASN A 128 21.51 -7.71 15.53
CA ASN A 128 22.97 -7.69 15.68
C ASN A 128 23.49 -6.36 16.26
N GLU A 129 22.82 -5.24 15.95
CA GLU A 129 23.18 -3.91 16.47
C GLU A 129 22.66 -3.68 17.91
N GLN A 130 21.65 -4.44 18.35
CA GLN A 130 20.96 -4.22 19.63
C GLN A 130 21.39 -5.18 20.73
N THR A 131 21.83 -6.40 20.39
CA THR A 131 22.23 -7.41 21.37
C THR A 131 23.64 -7.92 21.10
N VAL A 132 24.54 -7.65 22.06
CA VAL A 132 25.87 -8.26 22.10
C VAL A 132 25.70 -9.72 22.55
N GLY A 133 25.47 -10.64 21.59
CA GLY A 133 25.60 -12.08 21.85
C GLY A 133 24.47 -13.00 21.40
N ALA A 134 23.42 -12.52 20.75
CA ALA A 134 22.44 -13.43 20.14
C ALA A 134 23.09 -14.16 18.95
N PRO A 135 23.14 -15.51 18.92
CA PRO A 135 23.66 -16.23 17.77
C PRO A 135 22.84 -15.88 16.53
N GLN A 136 23.50 -15.55 15.42
CA GLN A 136 22.82 -15.18 14.17
C GLN A 136 21.86 -16.29 13.70
N THR A 137 22.20 -17.56 13.94
CA THR A 137 21.35 -18.72 13.67
C THR A 137 20.04 -18.69 14.45
N THR A 138 20.07 -18.26 15.72
CA THR A 138 18.89 -18.12 16.58
C THR A 138 18.01 -16.96 16.11
N VAL A 139 18.60 -15.82 15.75
CA VAL A 139 17.87 -14.67 15.19
C VAL A 139 17.19 -15.05 13.87
N PHE A 140 17.91 -15.79 13.02
CA PHE A 140 17.36 -16.31 11.77
C PHE A 140 16.18 -17.24 12.03
N ALA A 141 16.30 -18.18 12.97
CA ALA A 141 15.20 -19.09 13.33
C ALA A 141 13.96 -18.33 13.85
N ALA A 142 14.15 -17.33 14.71
CA ALA A 142 13.06 -16.47 15.18
C ALA A 142 12.37 -15.70 14.04
N SER A 143 13.14 -15.21 13.07
CA SER A 143 12.60 -14.51 11.91
C SER A 143 11.79 -15.43 10.99
N ILE A 144 12.20 -16.69 10.82
CA ILE A 144 11.46 -17.71 10.07
C ILE A 144 10.16 -18.04 10.80
N TYR A 145 10.23 -18.24 12.12
CA TYR A 145 9.04 -18.49 12.94
C TYR A 145 8.01 -17.37 12.82
N TYR A 146 8.44 -16.11 12.98
CA TYR A 146 7.58 -14.94 12.80
C TYR A 146 6.97 -14.88 11.39
N HIS A 147 7.79 -15.07 10.35
CA HIS A 147 7.33 -14.93 8.98
C HIS A 147 6.36 -16.05 8.59
N PHE A 148 6.69 -17.31 8.85
CA PHE A 148 5.83 -18.44 8.50
C PHE A 148 4.49 -18.41 9.25
N SER A 149 4.51 -18.05 10.54
CA SER A 149 3.31 -18.06 11.38
C SER A 149 2.21 -17.16 10.81
N GLN A 150 2.56 -15.97 10.33
CA GLN A 150 1.61 -15.07 9.69
C GLN A 150 1.39 -15.40 8.21
N TYR A 151 2.46 -15.72 7.47
CA TYR A 151 2.40 -15.87 6.02
C TYR A 151 1.53 -17.06 5.64
N VAL A 152 1.75 -18.21 6.28
CA VAL A 152 0.96 -19.42 6.02
C VAL A 152 -0.49 -19.23 6.46
N LEU A 153 -0.72 -18.65 7.65
CA LEU A 153 -2.07 -18.45 8.18
C LEU A 153 -2.90 -17.54 7.27
N VAL A 154 -2.36 -16.36 6.92
CA VAL A 154 -3.04 -15.39 6.06
C VAL A 154 -3.26 -15.96 4.66
N THR A 155 -2.24 -16.62 4.09
CA THR A 155 -2.34 -17.23 2.75
C THR A 155 -3.36 -18.36 2.73
N ALA A 156 -3.37 -19.23 3.74
CA ALA A 156 -4.32 -20.34 3.81
C ALA A 156 -5.77 -19.85 3.93
N ILE A 157 -6.02 -18.82 4.75
CA ILE A 157 -7.35 -18.20 4.87
C ILE A 157 -7.75 -17.56 3.53
N GLY A 158 -6.85 -16.82 2.90
CA GLY A 158 -7.08 -16.21 1.58
C GLY A 158 -7.44 -17.25 0.52
N LEU A 159 -6.63 -18.32 0.40
CA LEU A 159 -6.87 -19.41 -0.55
C LEU A 159 -8.18 -20.16 -0.27
N TYR A 160 -8.52 -20.38 1.01
CA TYR A 160 -9.77 -21.01 1.39
C TYR A 160 -10.98 -20.21 0.90
N PHE A 161 -10.98 -18.88 1.11
CA PHE A 161 -12.08 -18.04 0.64
C PHE A 161 -12.08 -17.85 -0.87
N PHE A 162 -10.90 -17.71 -1.51
CA PHE A 162 -10.75 -17.62 -2.95
C PHE A 162 -11.35 -18.84 -3.68
N ASN A 163 -11.07 -20.04 -3.19
CA ASN A 163 -11.65 -21.27 -3.74
C ASN A 163 -13.18 -21.30 -3.53
N ARG A 164 -13.67 -20.76 -2.41
CA ARG A 164 -15.11 -20.75 -2.11
C ARG A 164 -15.93 -19.79 -2.96
N THR A 165 -15.32 -18.73 -3.49
CA THR A 165 -16.00 -17.76 -4.36
C THR A 165 -16.13 -18.23 -5.80
N GLY A 166 -15.52 -19.36 -6.17
CA GLY A 166 -15.61 -19.93 -7.52
C GLY A 166 -14.87 -19.15 -8.60
N LEU A 167 -14.01 -18.19 -8.20
CA LEU A 167 -13.21 -17.40 -9.12
C LEU A 167 -12.12 -18.29 -9.73
N SER A 168 -12.03 -18.30 -11.06
CA SER A 168 -10.91 -18.93 -11.74
C SER A 168 -9.69 -18.00 -11.69
N VAL A 169 -8.49 -18.56 -11.48
CA VAL A 169 -7.24 -17.80 -11.60
C VAL A 169 -7.13 -17.15 -12.99
N SER A 170 -7.61 -17.84 -14.03
CA SER A 170 -7.61 -17.31 -15.40
C SER A 170 -8.54 -16.11 -15.59
N GLU A 171 -9.63 -16.04 -14.83
CA GLU A 171 -10.61 -14.94 -14.92
C GLU A 171 -10.02 -13.68 -14.27
N VAL A 172 -9.36 -13.85 -13.12
CA VAL A 172 -8.63 -12.77 -12.44
C VAL A 172 -7.42 -12.29 -13.25
N GLU A 173 -6.69 -13.20 -13.90
CA GLU A 173 -5.59 -12.83 -14.79
C GLU A 173 -6.08 -12.06 -16.02
N HIS A 174 -7.18 -12.49 -16.63
CA HIS A 174 -7.75 -11.80 -17.80
C HIS A 174 -8.24 -10.39 -17.46
N GLU A 175 -8.96 -10.22 -16.34
CA GLU A 175 -9.37 -8.89 -15.87
C GLU A 175 -8.16 -8.00 -15.55
N ALA A 176 -7.11 -8.55 -14.94
CA ALA A 176 -5.89 -7.79 -14.64
C ALA A 176 -5.11 -7.37 -15.91
N GLU A 177 -5.09 -8.25 -16.94
CA GLU A 177 -4.49 -7.95 -18.25
C GLU A 177 -5.29 -6.89 -19.01
N GLU A 178 -6.64 -6.97 -18.99
CA GLU A 178 -7.51 -5.97 -19.60
C GLU A 178 -7.35 -4.59 -18.92
N ASP A 179 -7.31 -4.53 -17.59
CA ASP A 179 -7.06 -3.29 -16.84
C ASP A 179 -5.67 -2.69 -17.16
N GLN A 180 -4.63 -3.53 -17.25
CA GLN A 180 -3.28 -3.08 -17.63
C GLN A 180 -3.22 -2.57 -19.07
N ALA A 181 -3.83 -3.28 -20.01
CA ALA A 181 -3.90 -2.86 -21.41
C ALA A 181 -4.62 -1.51 -21.55
N HIS A 182 -5.70 -1.30 -20.78
CA HIS A 182 -6.42 -0.05 -20.78
C HIS A 182 -5.60 1.12 -20.20
N VAL A 183 -4.76 0.87 -19.19
CA VAL A 183 -3.83 1.88 -18.64
C VAL A 183 -2.70 2.20 -19.63
N ASP A 184 -2.14 1.18 -20.29
CA ASP A 184 -1.05 1.36 -21.26
C ASP A 184 -1.50 2.11 -22.51
N ASP A 185 -2.69 1.82 -23.03
CA ASP A 185 -3.29 2.56 -24.15
C ASP A 185 -3.54 4.03 -23.79
N ASP A 186 -4.00 4.29 -22.57
CA ASP A 186 -4.19 5.65 -22.05
C ASP A 186 -2.87 6.41 -21.97
N MET A 187 -1.82 5.75 -21.48
CA MET A 187 -0.47 6.32 -21.40
C MET A 187 0.15 6.54 -22.78
N ALA A 188 -0.10 5.66 -23.74
CA ALA A 188 0.34 5.81 -25.13
C ALA A 188 -0.35 7.00 -25.81
N ALA A 189 -1.66 7.18 -25.59
CA ALA A 189 -2.41 8.32 -26.12
C ALA A 189 -1.91 9.65 -25.57
N VAL A 190 -1.57 9.72 -24.27
CA VAL A 190 -0.99 10.91 -23.63
C VAL A 190 0.39 11.23 -24.22
N ARG A 191 1.24 10.21 -24.44
CA ARG A 191 2.56 10.40 -25.08
C ARG A 191 2.44 10.91 -26.51
N ALA A 192 1.58 10.30 -27.32
CA ALA A 192 1.35 10.70 -28.70
C ALA A 192 0.82 12.16 -28.81
N MET A 193 0.00 12.60 -27.85
CA MET A 193 -0.43 14.01 -27.78
C MET A 193 0.68 14.97 -27.36
N GLY A 194 1.60 14.55 -26.49
CA GLY A 194 2.79 15.32 -26.13
C GLY A 194 3.71 15.55 -27.33
N ASP A 195 3.92 14.51 -28.14
CA ASP A 195 4.81 14.56 -29.31
C ASP A 195 4.25 15.43 -30.45
N LEU A 196 2.92 15.51 -30.59
CA LEU A 196 2.26 16.41 -31.56
C LEU A 196 2.34 17.89 -31.16
N HIS A 197 2.63 18.20 -29.89
CA HIS A 197 2.67 19.57 -29.37
C HIS A 197 4.07 20.16 -29.22
N ASN A 198 5.11 19.35 -29.37
CA ASN A 198 6.50 19.78 -29.46
C ASN A 198 7.16 19.18 -30.71
N PRO A 199 6.76 19.60 -31.92
CA PRO A 199 7.52 19.26 -33.10
C PRO A 199 8.88 19.95 -32.98
N ALA A 200 9.96 19.16 -33.04
CA ALA A 200 11.30 19.70 -33.24
C ALA A 200 11.37 20.64 -34.45
#